data_AF-A0A847WAE6-F1
#
_entry.id   AF-A0A847WAE6-F1
#
_cell.length_a   1.000
_cell.length_b   1.000
_cell.length_c   1.000
_cell.angle_alpha   90.00
_cell.angle_beta   90.00
_cell.angle_gamma   90.00
#
_symmetry.space_group_name_H-M   'P 1'
#
loop_
_entity.id
_entity.type
_entity.pdbx_description
1 polymer ?
#
loop_
_entity_poly.entity_id
_entity_poly.type
_entity_poly.pdbx_seq_one_letter_code
_entity_poly.pdbx_strand_id
1 'polypeptide(L)' 'MDYAPNVIPLFKSIGMHCLGCAAASNETIEEACMVHGVDADEFLDAVNSVIAEVSSK' A
#
# COMPACT_ATOMS: atom_id res chain seq x y z
N MET A 1 7.86 0.20 3.10
CA MET A 1 7.32 -0.64 4.18
C MET A 1 8.06 -0.47 5.51
N ASP A 2 9.33 -0.04 5.50
CA ASP A 2 10.13 0.15 6.73
C ASP A 2 9.59 1.25 7.66
N TYR A 3 8.91 2.26 7.10
CA TYR A 3 8.39 3.40 7.86
C TYR A 3 6.93 3.25 8.33
N ALA A 4 6.14 2.44 7.63
CA ALA A 4 4.70 2.27 7.90
C ALA A 4 4.27 0.81 7.63
N PRO A 5 4.79 -0.18 8.39
CA PRO A 5 4.48 -1.59 8.16
C PRO A 5 2.99 -1.94 8.39
N ASN A 6 2.27 -1.10 9.12
CA ASN A 6 0.82 -1.19 9.35
C ASN A 6 0.00 -1.10 8.05
N VAL A 7 0.53 -0.55 6.97
CA VAL A 7 -0.19 -0.46 5.68
C VAL A 7 -0.07 -1.75 4.84
N ILE A 8 0.81 -2.69 5.22
CA ILE A 8 1.03 -3.95 4.48
C ILE A 8 -0.27 -4.71 4.16
N PRO A 9 -1.24 -4.87 5.09
CA PRO A 9 -2.48 -5.58 4.79
C PRO A 9 -3.29 -4.94 3.65
N LEU A 10 -3.21 -3.61 3.48
CA LEU A 10 -3.90 -2.88 2.43
C LEU A 10 -3.33 -3.20 1.05
N PHE A 11 -1.99 -3.22 0.93
CA PHE A 11 -1.33 -3.63 -0.32
C PHE A 11 -1.61 -5.10 -0.66
N LYS A 12 -1.70 -5.97 0.36
CA LYS A 12 -2.06 -7.38 0.14
C LYS A 12 -3.50 -7.53 -0.35
N SER A 13 -4.43 -6.65 0.02
CA SER A 13 -5.83 -6.75 -0.42
C SER A 13 -6.02 -6.44 -1.91
N ILE A 14 -5.08 -5.71 -2.52
CA ILE A 14 -5.09 -5.41 -3.95
C ILE A 14 -4.28 -6.42 -4.79
N GLY A 15 -3.86 -7.54 -4.18
CA GLY A 15 -3.16 -8.62 -4.89
C GLY A 15 -1.64 -8.59 -4.74
N MET A 16 -1.08 -7.62 -4.03
CA MET A 16 0.36 -7.56 -3.76
C MET A 16 0.74 -8.44 -2.57
N HIS A 17 0.42 -9.74 -2.63
CA HIS A 17 0.71 -10.70 -1.56
C HIS A 17 2.22 -10.88 -1.29
N CYS A 18 3.04 -10.61 -2.31
CA CYS A 18 4.49 -10.69 -2.25
C CYS A 18 5.16 -9.43 -1.68
N LEU A 19 4.39 -8.41 -1.28
CA LEU A 19 4.92 -7.15 -0.77
C LEU A 19 5.65 -7.38 0.57
N GLY A 20 6.95 -7.09 0.57
CA GLY A 20 7.89 -7.44 1.65
C GLY A 20 9.12 -8.23 1.19
N CYS A 21 9.11 -8.75 -0.05
CA CYS A 21 10.31 -9.26 -0.72
C CYS A 21 11.05 -8.11 -1.41
N ALA A 22 12.38 -8.10 -1.39
CA ALA A 22 13.20 -7.07 -2.04
C ALA A 22 12.87 -6.87 -3.53
N ALA A 23 12.37 -7.92 -4.20
CA ALA A 23 11.98 -7.86 -5.61
C ALA A 23 10.63 -7.18 -5.88
N ALA A 24 9.77 -6.99 -4.86
CA ALA A 24 8.41 -6.47 -5.00
C ALA A 24 8.30 -4.95 -4.81
N SER A 25 9.42 -4.22 -4.86
CA SER A 25 9.51 -2.79 -4.46
C SER A 25 9.90 -1.85 -5.60
N ASN A 26 9.77 -2.28 -6.86
CA ASN A 26 10.29 -1.56 -8.03
C ASN A 26 9.23 -0.82 -8.87
N GLU A 27 8.02 -0.69 -8.35
CA GLU A 27 6.90 0.01 -8.99
C GLU A 27 6.37 1.12 -8.07
N THR A 28 5.79 2.15 -8.67
CA THR A 28 5.04 3.17 -7.93
C THR A 28 3.68 2.63 -7.49
N ILE A 29 3.07 3.29 -6.51
CA ILE A 29 1.71 2.93 -6.06
C ILE A 29 0.70 3.08 -7.21
N GLU A 30 0.86 4.11 -8.05
CA GLU A 30 -0.01 4.35 -9.21
C GLU A 30 0.09 3.21 -10.24
N GLU A 31 1.32 2.79 -10.61
CA GLU A 31 1.54 1.67 -11.53
C GLU A 31 0.94 0.36 -10.99
N ALA A 32 1.15 0.08 -9.70
CA ALA A 32 0.55 -1.09 -9.05
C ALA A 32 -0.98 -1.04 -9.10
N CYS A 33 -1.58 0.12 -8.78
CA CYS A 33 -3.02 0.31 -8.83
C CYS A 33 -3.57 0.10 -10.25
N MET A 34 -2.88 0.58 -11.28
CA MET A 34 -3.24 0.34 -12.69
C MET A 34 -3.23 -1.15 -13.07
N VAL A 35 -2.20 -1.90 -12.67
CA VAL A 35 -2.08 -3.34 -12.96
C VAL A 35 -3.16 -4.15 -12.24
N HIS A 36 -3.57 -3.71 -11.05
CA HIS A 36 -4.52 -4.39 -10.20
C HIS A 36 -5.96 -3.87 -10.29
N GLY A 37 -6.22 -2.89 -11.16
CA GLY A 37 -7.56 -2.35 -11.40
C GLY A 37 -8.16 -1.60 -10.21
N VAL A 38 -7.31 -0.91 -9.45
CA VAL A 38 -7.66 -0.13 -8.27
C VAL A 38 -7.52 1.35 -8.57
N ASP A 39 -8.41 2.17 -8.02
CA ASP A 39 -8.27 3.62 -8.08
C ASP A 39 -7.14 4.07 -7.15
N ALA A 40 -6.15 4.77 -7.72
CA ALA A 40 -4.95 5.15 -6.99
C ALA A 40 -5.24 6.21 -5.90
N ASP A 41 -6.18 7.12 -6.14
CA ASP A 41 -6.54 8.17 -5.20
C ASP A 41 -7.27 7.58 -3.99
N GLU A 42 -8.28 6.73 -4.23
CA GLU A 42 -8.98 6.01 -3.15
C GLU A 42 -8.03 5.14 -2.32
N PHE A 43 -7.06 4.49 -2.98
CA PHE A 43 -6.07 3.68 -2.28
C PHE A 43 -5.12 4.52 -1.42
N LEU A 44 -4.66 5.67 -1.93
CA LEU A 44 -3.81 6.59 -1.18
C LEU A 44 -4.56 7.17 0.04
N ASP A 45 -5.84 7.49 -0.09
CA ASP A 45 -6.67 7.94 1.02
C ASP A 45 -6.77 6.88 2.13
N ALA A 46 -6.94 5.61 1.76
CA ALA A 46 -6.94 4.50 2.71
C ALA A 46 -5.57 4.30 3.38
N VAL A 47 -4.47 4.40 2.63
CA VAL A 47 -3.10 4.36 3.17
C VAL A 47 -2.87 5.48 4.18
N ASN A 48 -3.23 6.72 3.82
CA ASN A 48 -3.07 7.89 4.67
C ASN A 48 -3.90 7.79 5.95
N SER A 49 -5.13 7.27 5.85
CA SER A 49 -5.99 7.02 7.01
C SER A 49 -5.35 6.07 8.01
N VAL A 50 -4.79 4.94 7.53
CA VAL A 50 -4.09 3.97 8.37
C VAL A 50 -2.83 4.58 9.01
N ILE A 51 -2.09 5.43 8.32
CA ILE A 51 -0.92 6.14 8.88
C ILE A 51 -1.37 7.12 9.97
N ALA A 52 -2.44 7.88 9.74
CA ALA A 52 -2.97 8.86 10.68
C ALA A 52 -3.50 8.20 11.97
N GLU A 53 -4.20 7.07 11.85
CA GLU A 53 -4.72 6.31 13.01
C GLU A 53 -3.59 5.80 13.91
N VAL A 54 -2.48 5.35 13.34
CA VAL A 54 -1.34 4.84 14.10
C VAL A 54 -0.50 5.97 14.67
N SER A 55 -0.45 7.13 14.00
CA SER A 55 0.25 8.32 14.50
C SER A 55 -0.49 9.04 15.64
N SER A 56 -1.78 8.75 15.83
CA SER A 56 -2.64 9.35 16.86
C SER A 56 -2.71 8.52 18.15
N LYS A 57 -1.89 7.47 18.26
CA LYS A 57 -1.74 6.60 19.44
C LYS A 57 -0.34 6.71 20.01
#